data_AF-A0A959TIU7-F1
#
_entry.id   AF-A0A959TIU7-F1
#
_cell.length_a   1.000
_cell.length_b   1.000
_cell.length_c   1.000
_cell.angle_alpha   90.00
_cell.angle_beta   90.00
_cell.angle_gamma   90.00
#
_symmetry.space_group_name_H-M   'P 1'
#
loop_
_entity.id
_entity.type
_entity.pdbx_description
1 polymer ?
#
loop_
_entity_poly.entity_id
_entity_poly.type
_entity_poly.pdbx_seq_one_letter_code
_entity_poly.pdbx_strand_id
1 'polypeptide(L)' 'VGVIFLLFVIGIEFSLRTLATLGSVVFIGGGAQVLGTIGITALFARLWDIPWPSALFLGFLFALSSTAIVLK' A
#
# COMPACT_ATOMS: atom_id res chain seq x y z
N VAL A 1 18.33 -2.40 1.04
CA VAL A 1 19.15 -1.54 1.91
C VAL A 1 18.82 -0.05 1.72
N GLY A 2 18.85 0.51 0.51
CA GLY A 2 18.54 1.94 0.29
C GLY A 2 17.15 2.41 0.78
N VAL A 3 16.09 1.64 0.50
CA VAL A 3 14.72 1.98 0.96
C VAL A 3 14.62 2.00 2.49
N ILE A 4 15.35 1.13 3.20
CA ILE A 4 15.34 1.08 4.67
C ILE A 4 15.92 2.36 5.25
N PHE A 5 17.06 2.82 4.73
CA PHE A 5 17.65 4.10 5.14
C PHE A 5 16.76 5.29 4.78
N LEU A 6 16.09 5.25 3.63
CA LEU A 6 15.14 6.29 3.25
C LEU A 6 13.98 6.41 4.25
N LEU A 7 13.34 5.28 4.58
CA LEU A 7 12.26 5.24 5.57
C LEU A 7 12.72 5.66 6.97
N PHE A 8 13.96 5.34 7.34
CA PHE A 8 14.56 5.78 8.60
C PHE A 8 14.78 7.30 8.65
N VAL A 9 15.32 7.90 7.58
CA VAL A 9 15.51 9.35 7.49
C VAL A 9 14.17 10.08 7.53
N ILE A 10 13.19 9.63 6.72
CA ILE A 10 11.81 10.12 6.76
C ILE A 10 11.26 10.06 8.20
N GLY A 11 11.46 8.95 8.90
CA GLY A 11 11.01 8.78 10.29
C GLY A 11 11.64 9.76 11.29
N ILE A 12 12.88 10.20 11.08
CA ILE A 12 13.55 11.21 11.91
C ILE A 12 13.09 12.63 11.58
N GLU A 13 12.73 12.88 10.32
CA GLU A 13 12.29 14.21 9.84
C GLU A 13 10.87 14.56 10.30
N PHE A 14 9.99 13.56 10.46
CA PHE A 14 8.62 13.75 10.93
C PHE A 14 8.51 13.71 12.47
N SER A 15 7.79 14.69 13.04
CA SER A 15 7.44 14.64 14.47
C SER A 15 6.40 13.54 14.75
N LEU A 16 6.50 12.88 15.92
CA LEU A 16 5.52 11.87 16.35
C LEU A 16 4.07 12.40 16.39
N ARG A 17 3.90 13.70 16.67
CA ARG A 17 2.58 14.35 16.66
C ARG A 17 2.00 14.44 15.24
N THR A 18 2.84 14.73 14.25
CA THR A 18 2.46 14.75 12.83
C THR A 18 2.10 13.34 12.34
N LEU A 19 2.89 12.34 12.73
CA LEU A 19 2.60 10.93 12.43
C LEU A 19 1.25 10.50 13.01
N ALA A 20 0.93 10.89 14.25
CA ALA A 20 -0.35 10.57 14.88
C ALA A 20 -1.54 11.21 14.13
N THR A 21 -1.41 12.45 13.66
CA THR A 21 -2.46 13.11 12.86
C THR A 21 -2.67 12.46 11.50
N LEU A 22 -1.59 12.02 10.84
CA LEU A 22 -1.65 11.32 9.56
C LEU A 22 -2.14 9.88 9.72
N GLY A 23 -1.91 9.26 10.87
CA GLY A 23 -2.24 7.86 11.14
C GLY A 23 -3.71 7.53 10.88
N SER A 24 -4.64 8.39 11.28
CA SER A 24 -6.08 8.17 11.04
C SER A 24 -6.43 8.17 9.54
N VAL A 25 -5.87 9.12 8.79
CA VAL A 25 -6.08 9.22 7.34
C VAL A 25 -5.45 8.03 6.62
N VAL A 26 -4.25 7.61 7.03
CA VAL A 26 -3.56 6.46 6.45
C VAL A 26 -4.27 5.16 6.79
N PHE A 27 -4.80 4.98 8.00
CA PHE A 27 -5.53 3.78 8.38
C PHE A 27 -6.84 3.64 7.60
N ILE A 28 -7.64 4.70 7.57
CA ILE A 28 -8.97 4.65 6.95
C ILE A 28 -8.84 4.76 5.43
N GLY A 29 -8.17 5.80 4.93
CA GLY A 29 -7.99 6.04 3.51
C GLY A 29 -7.08 5.02 2.85
N GLY A 30 -5.93 4.72 3.47
CA GLY A 30 -5.01 3.69 2.98
C GLY A 30 -5.60 2.29 3.07
N GLY A 31 -6.28 1.95 4.18
CA GLY A 31 -6.97 0.66 4.31
C GLY A 31 -8.06 0.47 3.24
N ALA A 32 -8.90 1.50 3.02
CA ALA A 32 -9.93 1.47 1.99
C ALA A 32 -9.32 1.36 0.59
N GLN A 33 -8.23 2.09 0.31
CA GLN A 33 -7.53 2.01 -0.98
C GLN A 33 -6.92 0.62 -1.21
N VAL A 34 -6.26 0.03 -0.21
CA VAL A 34 -5.65 -1.30 -0.31
C VAL A 34 -6.72 -2.35 -0.58
N LEU A 35 -7.77 -2.40 0.25
CA LEU A 35 -8.85 -3.37 0.08
C LEU A 35 -9.58 -3.20 -1.25
N GLY A 36 -9.86 -1.96 -1.66
CA GLY A 36 -10.47 -1.66 -2.96
C GLY A 36 -9.59 -2.11 -4.12
N THR A 37 -8.28 -1.86 -4.05
CA THR A 37 -7.33 -2.27 -5.10
C THR A 37 -7.23 -3.79 -5.19
N ILE A 38 -7.12 -4.50 -4.05
CA ILE A 38 -7.12 -5.96 -4.00
C ILE A 38 -8.41 -6.51 -4.64
N GLY A 39 -9.57 -5.99 -4.23
CA GLY A 39 -10.87 -6.46 -4.72
C GLY A 39 -11.04 -6.26 -6.22
N ILE A 40 -10.73 -5.06 -6.73
CA ILE A 40 -10.86 -4.72 -8.15
C ILE A 40 -9.91 -5.60 -8.98
N THR A 41 -8.64 -5.68 -8.62
CA THR A 41 -7.64 -6.42 -9.39
C THR A 41 -7.84 -7.93 -9.31
N ALA A 42 -8.25 -8.48 -8.15
CA ALA A 42 -8.60 -9.89 -8.03
C ALA A 42 -9.85 -10.25 -8.86
N LEU A 43 -10.86 -9.37 -8.89
CA LEU A 43 -12.04 -9.56 -9.74
C LEU A 43 -11.66 -9.56 -11.22
N PHE A 44 -10.82 -8.60 -11.65
CA PHE A 44 -10.27 -8.58 -13.00
C PHE A 44 -9.52 -9.88 -13.31
N ALA A 45 -8.57 -10.29 -12.47
CA ALA A 45 -7.84 -11.56 -12.64
C ALA A 45 -8.79 -12.76 -12.78
N ARG A 46 -9.90 -12.77 -12.03
CA ARG A 46 -10.90 -13.83 -12.14
C ARG A 46 -11.65 -13.81 -13.47
N LEU A 47 -11.85 -12.66 -14.10
CA LEU A 47 -12.42 -12.55 -15.45
C LEU A 47 -11.50 -13.14 -16.53
N TRP A 48 -10.19 -13.26 -16.25
CA TRP A 48 -9.21 -13.98 -17.08
C TRP A 48 -9.03 -15.46 -16.67
N ASP A 49 -9.99 -16.03 -15.94
CA ASP A 49 -9.98 -17.43 -15.46
C ASP A 49 -8.78 -17.81 -14.58
N ILE A 50 -8.16 -16.81 -13.93
CA ILE A 50 -7.14 -17.07 -12.91
C ILE A 50 -7.81 -17.62 -11.64
N PRO A 51 -7.30 -18.72 -11.05
CA PRO A 51 -7.81 -19.26 -9.80
C PRO A 51 -7.81 -18.24 -8.65
N TRP A 52 -8.79 -18.34 -7.76
CA TRP A 52 -8.94 -17.43 -6.61
C TRP A 52 -7.65 -17.20 -5.79
N PRO A 53 -6.85 -18.24 -5.44
CA PRO A 53 -5.63 -18.03 -4.67
C PRO A 53 -4.62 -17.12 -5.40
N SER A 54 -4.43 -17.34 -6.71
CA SER A 54 -3.51 -16.55 -7.54
C SER A 54 -4.06 -15.16 -7.87
N ALA A 55 -5.37 -15.02 -8.04
CA ALA A 55 -6.03 -13.74 -8.25
C ALA A 55 -5.92 -12.84 -7.00
N LEU A 56 -6.15 -13.39 -5.80
CA LEU A 56 -5.93 -12.67 -4.54
C LEU A 56 -4.47 -12.29 -4.35
N PHE A 57 -3.55 -13.22 -4.63
CA PHE A 57 -2.12 -12.94 -4.56
C PHE A 57 -1.71 -11.78 -5.48
N LEU A 58 -2.19 -11.76 -6.72
CA LEU A 58 -2.01 -10.64 -7.63
C LEU A 58 -2.61 -9.35 -7.05
N GLY A 59 -3.81 -9.43 -6.47
CA GLY A 59 -4.43 -8.26 -5.85
C GLY A 59 -3.60 -7.66 -4.71
N PHE A 60 -2.99 -8.50 -3.87
CA PHE A 60 -2.03 -8.04 -2.86
C PHE A 60 -0.80 -7.38 -3.48
N LEU A 61 -0.25 -7.93 -4.56
CA LEU A 61 0.90 -7.35 -5.26
C LEU A 61 0.58 -5.96 -5.84
N PHE A 62 -0.59 -5.80 -6.47
CA PHE A 62 -1.01 -4.53 -7.06
C PHE A 62 -1.39 -3.47 -6.02
N ALA A 63 -1.87 -3.87 -4.85
CA ALA A 63 -2.23 -2.94 -3.78
C ALA A 63 -1.01 -2.28 -3.11
N LEU A 64 0.21 -2.79 -3.33
CA LEU A 64 1.44 -2.18 -2.84
C LEU A 64 1.76 -0.90 -3.64
N SER A 65 1.39 0.25 -3.08
CA SER A 65 1.79 1.55 -3.63
C SER A 65 3.25 1.84 -3.31
N SER A 66 4.05 2.18 -4.33
CA SER A 66 5.47 2.51 -4.19
C SER A 66 5.69 3.94 -3.68
N THR A 67 5.07 4.28 -2.55
CA THR A 67 5.10 5.64 -1.97
C THR A 67 6.53 6.11 -1.64
N ALA A 68 7.46 5.19 -1.37
CA ALA A 68 8.88 5.52 -1.17
C ALA A 68 9.61 5.96 -2.46
N ILE A 69 9.10 5.65 -3.65
CA ILE A 69 9.76 5.98 -4.93
C ILE A 69 9.35 7.38 -5.44
N VAL A 70 8.16 7.87 -5.09
CA VAL A 70 7.64 9.17 -5.56
C VAL A 70 8.13 10.36 -4.73
N LEU A 71 8.58 10.15 -3.49
CA LEU A 71 9.07 11.21 -2.59
C LEU A 71 10.54 11.60 -2.83
N LYS A 72 11.05 11.37 -4.04
CA LYS A 72 12.40 11.73 -4.45
C LYS A 72 12.40 12.86 -5.46
#